data_AF-A0A929G6L1-F1
#
_entry.id   AF-A0A929G6L1-F1
#
_cell.length_a   1.000
_cell.length_b   1.000
_cell.length_c   1.000
_cell.angle_alpha   90.00
_cell.angle_beta   90.00
_cell.angle_gamma   90.00
#
_symmetry.space_group_name_H-M   'P 1'
#
loop_
_entity.id
_entity.type
_entity.pdbx_description
1 polymer ?
#
loop_
_entity_poly.entity_id
_entity_poly.type
_entity_poly.pdbx_seq_one_letter_code
_entity_poly.pdbx_strand_id
1 'polypeptide(L)' 'MIEFFSAGVLGYLLGAVPTGVLVCRALRGADVRQQGSGHTGGLNVSRSAGIWAGALTAVVDVLLGVAAVAGATLM' A
#
# COMPACT_ATOMS: atom_id res chain seq x y z
N MET A 1 15.90 -17.72 14.36
CA MET A 1 15.86 -16.37 14.96
C MET A 1 16.20 -15.31 13.93
N ILE A 2 17.31 -15.45 13.18
CA ILE A 2 17.66 -14.54 12.08
C ILE A 2 16.57 -14.53 10.98
N GLU A 3 16.07 -15.70 10.56
CA GLU A 3 15.01 -15.78 9.53
C GLU A 3 13.71 -15.07 9.92
N PHE A 4 13.27 -15.20 11.17
CA PHE A 4 12.09 -14.48 11.66
C PHE A 4 12.30 -12.96 11.67
N PHE A 5 13.52 -12.52 11.98
CA PHE A 5 13.87 -11.12 11.98
C PHE A 5 13.96 -10.56 10.54
N SER A 6 14.62 -11.25 9.62
CA SER A 6 14.70 -10.86 8.20
C SER A 6 13.31 -10.84 7.55
N ALA A 7 12.46 -11.82 7.82
CA ALA A 7 11.08 -11.84 7.34
C ALA A 7 10.27 -10.62 7.86
N GLY A 8 10.43 -10.26 9.13
CA GLY A 8 9.78 -9.08 9.72
C GLY A 8 10.25 -7.77 9.06
N VAL A 9 11.57 -7.63 8.84
CA VAL A 9 12.15 -6.47 8.15
C VAL A 9 11.62 -6.38 6.72
N LEU A 10 11.63 -7.49 5.97
CA LEU A 10 11.16 -7.53 4.59
C LEU A 10 9.66 -7.19 4.50
N GLY A 11 8.84 -7.73 5.39
CA GLY A 11 7.41 -7.40 5.48
C GLY A 11 7.16 -5.93 5.79
N TYR A 12 7.93 -5.33 6.71
CA TYR A 12 7.82 -3.91 7.00
C TYR A 12 8.18 -3.04 5.79
N LEU A 13 9.28 -3.35 5.10
CA LEU A 13 9.72 -2.59 3.93
C LEU A 13 8.71 -2.64 2.79
N LEU A 14 8.12 -3.81 2.53
CA LEU A 14 7.07 -3.95 1.51
C LEU A 14 5.78 -3.25 1.91
N GLY A 15 5.36 -3.35 3.18
CA GLY A 15 4.14 -2.71 3.68
C GLY A 15 4.26 -1.19 3.86
N ALA A 16 5.47 -0.66 4.00
CA ALA A 16 5.73 0.77 4.17
C ALA A 16 5.60 1.58 2.87
N VAL A 17 5.38 0.92 1.72
CA VAL A 17 5.22 1.61 0.43
C VAL A 17 3.93 2.45 0.46
N PRO A 18 4.00 3.77 0.24
CA PRO A 18 2.84 4.67 0.37
C PRO A 18 1.99 4.68 -0.92
N THR A 19 1.54 3.50 -1.35
CA THR A 19 0.71 3.24 -2.54
C THR A 19 -0.41 4.24 -2.75
N GLY A 20 -1.28 4.47 -1.75
CA GLY A 20 -2.40 5.41 -1.95
C GLY A 20 -1.97 6.87 -2.13
N VAL A 21 -0.83 7.27 -1.55
CA VAL A 21 -0.25 8.60 -1.80
C VAL A 21 0.27 8.66 -3.24
N LEU A 22 0.99 7.62 -3.67
CA LEU A 22 1.54 7.52 -5.03
C LEU A 22 0.43 7.53 -6.08
N VAL A 23 -0.59 6.69 -5.91
CA VAL A 23 -1.73 6.57 -6.84
C VAL A 23 -2.53 7.87 -6.89
N CYS A 24 -2.88 8.45 -5.75
CA CYS A 24 -3.65 9.70 -5.71
C CYS A 24 -2.86 10.87 -6.32
N ARG A 25 -1.56 10.97 -6.04
CA ARG A 25 -0.70 11.99 -6.66
C ARG A 25 -0.57 11.79 -8.16
N ALA A 26 -0.34 10.56 -8.63
CA ALA A 26 -0.16 10.28 -10.04
C ALA A 26 -1.43 10.51 -10.87
N LEU A 27 -2.60 10.16 -10.35
CA LEU A 27 -3.86 10.23 -11.09
C LEU A 27 -4.63 11.55 -10.89
N ARG A 28 -4.43 12.24 -9.76
CA ARG A 28 -5.21 13.44 -9.40
C ARG A 28 -4.37 14.66 -9.04
N GLY A 29 -3.04 14.53 -8.94
CA GLY A 29 -2.14 15.62 -8.57
C GLY A 29 -2.28 16.08 -7.11
N ALA A 30 -3.00 15.34 -6.28
CA ALA A 30 -3.34 15.72 -4.92
C ALA A 30 -2.82 14.70 -3.90
N ASP A 31 -2.54 15.15 -2.68
CA ASP A 31 -2.12 14.28 -1.59
C ASP A 31 -3.35 13.69 -0.88
N VAL A 32 -3.47 12.36 -0.84
CA VAL A 32 -4.61 11.68 -0.21
C VAL A 32 -4.66 11.91 1.30
N ARG A 33 -3.52 12.22 1.93
CA ARG A 33 -3.44 12.47 3.38
C ARG A 33 -4.10 13.78 3.79
N GLN A 34 -4.32 14.68 2.84
CA GLN A 34 -5.00 15.96 3.04
C GLN A 34 -6.47 15.90 2.61
N GLN A 35 -6.99 14.72 2.27
CA GLN A 35 -8.33 14.54 1.72
C GLN A 35 -9.11 13.49 2.51
N GLY A 36 -10.44 13.65 2.53
CA GLY A 36 -11.35 12.68 3.14
C GLY A 36 -10.99 12.38 4.60
N SER A 37 -10.74 11.09 4.91
CA SER A 37 -10.38 10.64 6.26
C SER A 37 -8.88 10.79 6.59
N GLY A 38 -8.07 11.28 5.65
CA GLY A 38 -6.61 11.36 5.76
C GLY A 38 -5.87 10.02 5.70
N HIS A 39 -6.58 8.89 5.65
CA HIS A 39 -5.97 7.57 5.50
C HIS A 39 -5.49 7.33 4.07
N THR A 40 -4.42 6.54 3.89
CA THR A 40 -3.86 6.25 2.57
C THR A 40 -4.49 5.03 1.90
N GLY A 41 -5.38 4.30 2.57
CA GLY A 41 -5.97 3.08 2.01
C GLY A 41 -6.93 3.31 0.85
N GLY A 42 -7.23 2.24 0.11
CA GLY A 42 -8.05 2.28 -1.10
C GLY A 42 -9.43 2.92 -0.96
N LEU A 43 -10.07 2.88 0.23
CA LEU A 43 -11.37 3.53 0.44
C LEU A 43 -11.27 5.06 0.51
N ASN A 44 -10.20 5.62 1.08
CA ASN A 44 -10.02 7.07 1.05
C ASN A 44 -9.57 7.52 -0.34
N VAL A 45 -8.67 6.75 -0.97
CA VAL A 45 -8.26 6.99 -2.37
C VAL A 45 -9.47 6.92 -3.32
N SER A 46 -10.43 6.01 -3.11
CA SER A 46 -11.63 5.96 -3.96
C SER A 46 -12.50 7.21 -3.85
N ARG A 47 -12.60 7.77 -2.64
CA ARG A 47 -13.31 9.04 -2.39
C ARG A 47 -12.56 10.25 -2.94
N SER A 48 -11.22 10.24 -2.90
CA SER A 48 -10.37 11.37 -3.31
C SER A 48 -10.01 11.39 -4.80
N ALA A 49 -9.79 10.22 -5.40
CA ALA A 49 -9.27 10.05 -6.77
C ALA A 49 -10.13 9.14 -7.66
N GLY A 50 -11.28 8.66 -7.16
CA GLY A 50 -12.24 7.85 -7.91
C GLY A 50 -12.08 6.34 -7.70
N ILE A 51 -13.14 5.58 -8.00
CA ILE A 51 -13.24 4.15 -7.65
C ILE A 51 -12.11 3.31 -8.26
N TRP A 52 -11.67 3.61 -9.47
CA TRP A 52 -10.55 2.91 -10.12
C TRP A 52 -9.21 3.17 -9.44
N ALA A 53 -8.96 4.39 -8.97
CA ALA A 53 -7.75 4.72 -8.20
C ALA A 53 -7.75 3.99 -6.85
N GLY A 54 -8.91 3.92 -6.19
CA GLY A 54 -9.07 3.16 -4.96
C GLY A 54 -8.89 1.65 -5.16
N ALA A 55 -9.45 1.10 -6.23
CA ALA A 55 -9.30 -0.30 -6.60
C ALA A 55 -7.83 -0.65 -6.91
N LEU A 56 -7.15 0.19 -7.71
CA LEU A 56 -5.72 0.02 -7.99
C LEU A 56 -4.90 0.03 -6.70
N THR A 57 -5.15 0.98 -5.79
CA THR A 57 -4.46 1.04 -4.50
C THR A 57 -4.67 -0.25 -3.70
N ALA A 58 -5.92 -0.72 -3.57
CA ALA A 58 -6.22 -1.94 -2.84
C ALA A 58 -5.56 -3.17 -3.46
N VAL A 59 -5.54 -3.29 -4.78
CA VAL A 59 -4.86 -4.39 -5.48
C VAL A 59 -3.36 -4.37 -5.20
N VAL A 60 -2.71 -3.21 -5.28
CA VAL A 60 -1.27 -3.13 -4.99
C VAL A 60 -0.97 -3.41 -3.52
N ASP A 61 -1.77 -2.93 -2.58
CA ASP A 61 -1.62 -3.22 -1.15
C ASP A 61 -1.70 -4.73 -0.86
N VAL A 62 -2.67 -5.41 -1.48
CA VAL A 62 -2.81 -6.87 -1.38
C VAL A 62 -1.59 -7.57 -2.00
N LEU A 63 -1.13 -7.13 -3.17
CA LEU A 63 0.05 -7.73 -3.82
C LEU A 63 1.33 -7.55 -2.99
N LEU A 64 1.51 -6.42 -2.33
CA LEU A 64 2.64 -6.19 -1.42
C LEU A 64 2.56 -7.12 -0.20
N GLY A 65 1.36 -7.32 0.36
CA GLY A 65 1.13 -8.28 1.43
C GLY A 65 1.43 -9.73 0.99
N VAL A 66 0.97 -10.11 -0.20
CA VAL A 66 1.27 -11.43 -0.79
C VAL A 66 2.77 -11.60 -1.01
N ALA A 67 3.45 -10.58 -1.55
CA ALA A 67 4.90 -10.60 -1.76
C ALA A 67 5.67 -10.74 -0.44
N ALA A 68 5.20 -10.10 0.63
CA ALA A 68 5.80 -10.23 1.96
C ALA A 68 5.68 -11.66 2.51
N VAL A 69 4.50 -12.27 2.40
CA VAL A 69 4.28 -13.66 2.84
C VAL A 69 5.07 -14.65 1.98
N ALA A 70 5.07 -14.47 0.66
CA ALA A 70 5.82 -15.31 -0.26
C ALA A 70 7.33 -15.22 0.00
N GLY A 71 7.87 -14.00 0.18
CA GLY A 71 9.26 -13.78 0.54
C GLY A 71 9.64 -14.46 1.85
N ALA A 72 8.78 -14.36 2.87
CA ALA A 72 8.99 -15.05 4.15
C ALA A 72 8.93 -16.58 4.04
N THR A 73 8.16 -17.13 3.10
CA THR A 73 8.04 -18.59 2.90
C THR A 73 9.26 -19.19 2.22
N LEU A 74 10.03 -18.36 1.50
CA LEU A 74 11.23 -18.77 0.77
C LEU A 74 12.53 -18.64 1.59
N MET A 75 12.43 -18.12 2.82
CA MET A 75 13.51 -17.92 3.79
C MET A 75 13.55 -19.08 4.78
#